data_AF-A0ABD3YN88-F1
#
_entry.id   AF-A0ABD3YN88-F1
#
_cell.length_a   1.000
_cell.length_b   1.000
_cell.length_c   1.000
_cell.angle_alpha   90.00
_cell.angle_beta   90.00
_cell.angle_gamma   90.00
#
_symmetry.space_group_name_H-M   'P 1'
#
loop_
_entity.id
_entity.type
_entity.pdbx_description
1 polymer ?
#
loop_
_entity_poly.entity_id
_entity_poly.type
_entity_poly.pdbx_seq_one_letter_code
_entity_poly.pdbx_strand_id
1 'polypeptide(L)'
;MGEFLEERLAENIDYGSGFGASYAVSTVTTAGGNEYRSMKHPFIKAQMTIEFERQTNFIISQIVDLNNRAGGTYRGFRVMHPADFSTKDYRGAPSAFDQAMILDNPTVPGVYQLMRWYGDSSDPSCIRRRIRKPVSGTVKVGVGGQILPVAQWSVDNTTGLVTLAANKARTITAISKASSAVITVGSHSFTIGDSVVITGVVGMTQINGLRALVTGISGTTITVAINSTGFSDYVSGGAVNTRPQTGEAVTAGCQFDIPMRFTADLSSRFSNWDTIDAGSIDLLEILNP
;
A
#
# COMPACT_ATOMS: atom_id res chain seq x y z
N MET A 1 27.43 -3.86 0.40
CA MET A 1 26.83 -2.98 -0.63
C MET A 1 25.39 -3.45 -0.82
N GLY A 2 24.37 -2.59 -0.70
CA GLY A 2 22.95 -3.02 -0.73
C GLY A 2 22.54 -3.67 -2.06
N GLU A 3 21.54 -4.54 -2.04
CA GLU A 3 21.03 -5.30 -3.19
C GLU A 3 19.96 -4.53 -4.00
N PHE A 4 19.62 -3.29 -3.59
CA PHE A 4 18.63 -2.46 -4.25
C PHE A 4 19.08 -1.00 -4.35
N LEU A 5 18.83 -0.40 -5.51
CA LEU A 5 18.99 1.03 -5.78
C LEU A 5 17.63 1.71 -5.62
N GLU A 6 17.55 2.73 -4.77
CA GLU A 6 16.33 3.54 -4.61
C GLU A 6 16.11 4.55 -5.75
N GLU A 7 16.83 4.37 -6.86
CA GLU A 7 16.68 5.12 -8.09
C GLU A 7 15.56 4.50 -8.94
N ARG A 8 14.84 5.35 -9.68
CA ARG A 8 13.78 4.95 -10.60
C ARG A 8 14.27 5.00 -12.04
N LEU A 9 13.95 3.96 -12.79
CA LEU A 9 14.15 3.89 -14.23
C LEU A 9 13.43 5.08 -14.91
N ALA A 10 14.09 5.72 -15.87
CA ALA A 10 13.55 6.89 -16.55
C ALA A 10 12.19 6.59 -17.22
N GLU A 11 11.21 7.47 -16.99
CA GLU A 11 9.83 7.29 -17.50
C GLU A 11 9.72 7.51 -19.02
N ASN A 12 10.70 8.21 -19.62
CA ASN A 12 10.71 8.58 -21.04
C ASN A 12 11.33 7.50 -21.95
N ILE A 13 11.65 6.31 -21.42
CA ILE A 13 12.04 5.17 -22.24
C ILE A 13 10.83 4.82 -23.12
N ASP A 14 10.95 5.06 -24.43
CA ASP A 14 9.83 5.13 -25.38
C ASP A 14 8.91 3.88 -25.35
N TYR A 15 7.64 4.13 -25.66
CA TYR A 15 6.52 3.19 -25.74
C TYR A 15 6.77 2.15 -26.84
N GLY A 16 7.43 1.05 -26.45
CA GLY A 16 7.69 -0.15 -27.25
C GLY A 16 8.07 -1.35 -26.39
N SER A 17 8.39 -1.10 -25.12
CA SER A 17 8.66 -2.14 -24.13
C SER A 17 7.42 -3.00 -23.85
N GLY A 18 7.47 -4.28 -24.24
CA GLY A 18 6.46 -5.26 -23.86
C GLY A 18 6.37 -5.40 -22.34
N PHE A 19 5.16 -5.60 -21.82
CA PHE A 19 4.93 -5.95 -20.41
C PHE A 19 4.22 -7.30 -20.34
N GLY A 20 4.60 -8.08 -19.34
CA GLY A 20 4.07 -9.41 -19.10
C GLY A 20 3.85 -9.67 -17.62
N ALA A 21 2.98 -10.62 -17.34
CA ALA A 21 2.75 -11.14 -16.00
C ALA A 21 2.97 -12.64 -16.00
N SER A 22 3.67 -13.13 -14.99
CA SER A 22 3.91 -14.54 -14.77
C SER A 22 3.43 -14.96 -13.39
N TYR A 23 3.01 -16.22 -13.30
CA TYR A 23 2.55 -16.86 -12.07
C TYR A 23 3.41 -18.09 -11.79
N ALA A 24 3.76 -18.28 -10.52
CA ALA A 24 4.54 -19.45 -10.12
C ALA A 24 3.62 -20.67 -9.96
N VAL A 25 3.28 -21.33 -11.08
CA VAL A 25 2.42 -22.52 -11.11
C VAL A 25 3.25 -23.77 -11.37
N SER A 26 3.04 -24.81 -10.57
CA SER A 26 3.56 -26.15 -10.80
C SER A 26 2.45 -27.03 -11.35
N THR A 27 2.70 -27.62 -12.52
CA THR A 27 1.75 -28.50 -13.21
C THR A 27 2.28 -29.92 -13.20
N VAL A 28 1.44 -30.86 -12.76
CA VAL A 28 1.72 -32.31 -12.79
C VAL A 28 0.66 -32.98 -13.64
N THR A 29 1.07 -33.76 -14.65
CA THR A 29 0.18 -34.58 -15.47
C THR A 29 0.29 -36.04 -15.07
N THR A 30 -0.85 -36.74 -14.98
CA THR A 30 -0.86 -38.18 -14.72
C THR A 30 -0.68 -38.98 -16.01
N ALA A 31 -0.31 -40.25 -15.89
CA ALA A 31 -0.26 -41.17 -17.02
C ALA A 31 -1.61 -41.31 -17.76
N GLY A 32 -2.73 -41.03 -17.09
CA GLY A 32 -4.07 -41.00 -17.67
C GLY A 32 -4.47 -39.67 -18.32
N GLY A 33 -3.57 -38.67 -18.36
CA GLY A 33 -3.82 -37.37 -18.97
C GLY A 33 -4.51 -36.33 -18.07
N ASN A 34 -4.75 -36.63 -16.78
CA ASN A 34 -5.28 -35.65 -15.84
C ASN A 34 -4.22 -34.62 -15.47
N GLU A 35 -4.60 -33.36 -15.32
CA GLU A 35 -3.70 -32.26 -14.97
C GLU A 35 -4.03 -31.70 -13.57
N TYR A 36 -3.02 -31.63 -12.71
CA TYR A 36 -3.09 -31.04 -11.38
C TYR A 36 -2.17 -29.81 -11.33
N ARG A 37 -2.73 -28.66 -10.98
CA ARG A 37 -2.02 -27.38 -10.89
C ARG A 37 -1.96 -26.93 -9.45
N SER A 38 -0.78 -26.50 -9.00
CA SER A 38 -0.60 -25.89 -7.68
C SER A 38 0.16 -24.58 -7.82
N MET A 39 -0.36 -23.53 -7.20
CA MET A 39 0.30 -22.22 -7.19
C MET A 39 1.27 -22.15 -6.01
N LYS A 40 2.54 -21.79 -6.26
CA LYS A 40 3.57 -21.71 -5.21
C LYS A 40 3.37 -20.52 -4.27
N HIS A 41 2.83 -19.41 -4.80
CA HIS A 41 2.47 -18.23 -4.04
C HIS A 41 1.42 -17.39 -4.78
N PRO A 42 0.57 -16.61 -4.08
CA PRO A 42 -0.50 -15.81 -4.70
C PRO A 42 0.00 -14.51 -5.37
N PHE A 43 1.32 -14.28 -5.39
CA PHE A 43 1.90 -13.06 -5.95
C PHE A 43 2.10 -13.15 -7.47
N ILE A 44 1.68 -12.10 -8.16
CA ILE A 44 2.01 -11.84 -9.56
C ILE A 44 3.48 -11.43 -9.68
N LYS A 45 4.14 -11.82 -10.78
CA LYS A 45 5.50 -11.38 -11.10
C LYS A 45 5.53 -10.72 -12.47
N ALA A 46 5.78 -9.42 -12.49
CA ALA A 46 5.88 -8.62 -13.69
C ALA A 46 7.21 -8.84 -14.41
N GLN A 47 7.13 -8.74 -15.74
CA GLN A 47 8.24 -8.77 -16.68
C GLN A 47 8.09 -7.57 -17.61
N MET A 48 9.20 -6.93 -17.96
CA MET A 48 9.21 -5.80 -18.89
C MET A 48 10.42 -5.93 -19.80
N THR A 49 10.26 -5.64 -21.09
CA THR A 49 11.35 -5.74 -22.07
C THR A 49 11.72 -4.35 -22.54
N ILE A 50 12.94 -3.87 -22.31
CA ILE A 50 13.42 -2.59 -22.84
C ILE A 50 13.94 -2.81 -24.25
N GLU A 51 13.34 -2.15 -25.24
CA GLU A 51 13.84 -2.14 -26.62
C GLU A 51 14.67 -0.88 -26.85
N PHE A 52 15.87 -1.04 -27.41
CA PHE A 52 16.81 0.06 -27.65
C PHE A 52 16.72 0.65 -29.07
N GLU A 53 16.14 -0.08 -30.03
CA GLU A 53 16.03 0.34 -31.44
C GLU A 53 15.29 1.67 -31.66
N ARG A 54 14.43 2.06 -30.69
CA ARG A 54 13.62 3.28 -30.74
C ARG A 54 14.06 4.36 -29.75
N GLN A 55 15.15 4.15 -29.01
CA GLN A 55 15.61 5.06 -27.97
C GLN A 55 16.56 6.12 -28.52
N THR A 56 16.50 7.33 -27.95
CA THR A 56 17.48 8.38 -28.26
C THR A 56 18.82 8.11 -27.55
N ASN A 57 19.93 8.65 -28.07
CA ASN A 57 21.27 8.48 -27.49
C ASN A 57 21.35 8.90 -26.00
N PHE A 58 20.56 9.89 -25.58
CA PHE A 58 20.48 10.30 -24.18
C PHE A 58 19.92 9.20 -23.28
N ILE A 59 18.84 8.54 -23.70
CA ILE A 59 18.19 7.48 -22.92
C ILE A 59 19.08 6.25 -22.81
N ILE A 60 19.78 5.90 -23.90
CA ILE A 60 20.72 4.77 -23.91
C ILE A 60 21.81 4.98 -22.85
N SER A 61 22.40 6.19 -22.75
CA SER A 61 23.41 6.48 -21.73
C SER A 61 22.88 6.30 -20.30
N GLN A 62 21.63 6.69 -20.03
CA GLN A 62 21.02 6.51 -18.71
C GLN A 62 20.82 5.03 -18.36
N ILE A 63 20.45 4.19 -19.33
CA ILE A 63 20.29 2.75 -19.13
C ILE A 63 21.63 2.07 -18.91
N VAL A 64 22.65 2.42 -19.70
CA VAL A 64 24.03 1.94 -19.53
C VAL A 64 24.55 2.29 -18.13
N ASP A 65 24.38 3.55 -17.72
CA ASP A 65 24.80 4.02 -16.41
C ASP A 65 24.06 3.32 -15.26
N LEU A 66 22.74 3.11 -15.41
CA LEU A 66 21.95 2.36 -14.43
C LEU A 66 22.41 0.90 -14.35
N ASN A 67 22.71 0.25 -15.48
CA ASN A 67 23.24 -1.11 -15.52
C ASN A 67 24.59 -1.22 -14.79
N ASN A 68 25.50 -0.27 -15.05
CA ASN A 68 26.79 -0.21 -14.37
C ASN A 68 26.64 0.06 -12.87
N ARG A 69 25.75 0.99 -12.45
CA ARG A 69 25.44 1.23 -11.02
C ARG A 69 24.79 0.01 -10.36
N ALA A 70 23.96 -0.72 -11.10
CA ALA A 70 23.32 -1.94 -10.62
C ALA A 70 24.30 -3.13 -10.52
N GLY A 71 25.46 -3.04 -11.19
CA GLY A 71 26.40 -4.14 -11.30
C GLY A 71 25.85 -5.28 -12.17
N GLY A 72 25.26 -4.93 -13.32
CA GLY A 72 24.58 -5.87 -14.20
C GLY A 72 23.32 -6.44 -13.54
N THR A 73 23.26 -7.76 -13.39
CA THR A 73 22.10 -8.47 -12.82
C THR A 73 22.00 -8.46 -11.29
N TYR A 74 22.97 -7.85 -10.60
CA TYR A 74 23.09 -7.92 -9.13
C TYR A 74 22.02 -7.12 -8.39
N ARG A 75 21.85 -5.81 -8.67
CA ARG A 75 20.91 -4.95 -7.93
C ARG A 75 19.57 -4.77 -8.62
N GLY A 76 18.54 -4.64 -7.82
CA GLY A 76 17.25 -4.12 -8.27
C GLY A 76 17.19 -2.59 -8.28
N PHE A 77 16.16 -2.05 -8.92
CA PHE A 77 15.80 -0.63 -8.98
C PHE A 77 14.29 -0.46 -9.14
N ARG A 78 13.79 0.76 -9.02
CA ARG A 78 12.36 1.08 -9.13
C ARG A 78 11.95 1.21 -10.59
N VAL A 79 10.83 0.60 -10.97
CA VAL A 79 10.25 0.71 -12.31
C VAL A 79 8.77 1.03 -12.22
N MET A 80 8.32 2.08 -12.91
CA MET A 80 6.89 2.36 -13.03
C MET A 80 6.27 1.42 -14.07
N HIS A 81 5.22 0.69 -13.69
CA HIS A 81 4.46 -0.08 -14.67
C HIS A 81 3.49 0.83 -15.43
N PRO A 82 3.53 0.92 -16.76
CA PRO A 82 2.74 1.90 -17.52
C PRO A 82 1.22 1.72 -17.37
N ALA A 83 0.77 0.49 -17.12
CA ALA A 83 -0.64 0.13 -17.02
C ALA A 83 -1.11 -0.26 -15.61
N ASP A 84 -0.24 -0.27 -14.58
CA ASP A 84 -0.59 -0.72 -13.21
C ASP A 84 0.38 -0.10 -12.19
N PHE A 85 0.32 1.23 -12.07
CA PHE A 85 1.17 2.00 -11.14
C PHE A 85 0.38 2.63 -10.00
N SER A 86 -0.93 2.41 -9.92
CA SER A 86 -1.79 2.96 -8.88
C SER A 86 -2.73 1.91 -8.31
N THR A 87 -2.95 1.99 -7.00
CA THR A 87 -3.96 1.20 -6.28
C THR A 87 -5.39 1.49 -6.72
N LYS A 88 -5.65 2.67 -7.28
CA LYS A 88 -6.96 3.07 -7.78
C LYS A 88 -7.04 2.85 -9.27
N ASP A 89 -7.96 1.98 -9.71
CA ASP A 89 -8.28 1.76 -11.13
C ASP A 89 -7.04 1.64 -12.03
N TYR A 90 -6.00 0.97 -11.52
CA TYR A 90 -4.68 0.78 -12.13
C TYR A 90 -3.81 2.03 -12.34
N ARG A 91 -4.43 3.19 -12.64
CA ARG A 91 -3.75 4.44 -13.02
C ARG A 91 -4.37 5.69 -12.39
N GLY A 92 -5.50 5.54 -11.70
CA GLY A 92 -6.26 6.64 -11.09
C GLY A 92 -5.54 7.31 -9.93
N ALA A 93 -5.99 8.50 -9.55
CA ALA A 93 -5.42 9.21 -8.41
C ALA A 93 -5.75 8.49 -7.09
N PRO A 94 -4.75 8.12 -6.26
CA PRO A 94 -5.00 7.32 -5.06
C PRO A 94 -5.99 7.95 -4.08
N SER A 95 -6.81 7.11 -3.46
CA SER A 95 -7.66 7.46 -2.33
C SER A 95 -7.33 6.61 -1.11
N ALA A 96 -7.75 7.03 0.08
CA ALA A 96 -7.49 6.28 1.32
C ALA A 96 -8.18 4.92 1.38
N PHE A 97 -9.12 4.65 0.47
CA PHE A 97 -10.03 3.51 0.53
C PHE A 97 -9.85 2.54 -0.65
N ASP A 98 -8.74 2.66 -1.39
CA ASP A 98 -8.55 1.91 -2.64
C ASP A 98 -8.42 0.40 -2.41
N GLN A 99 -7.58 -0.01 -1.47
CA GLN A 99 -7.17 -1.40 -1.29
C GLN A 99 -7.14 -1.78 0.19
N ALA A 100 -7.65 -2.97 0.53
CA ALA A 100 -7.53 -3.52 1.88
C ALA A 100 -6.07 -3.85 2.22
N MET A 101 -5.61 -3.43 3.38
CA MET A 101 -4.29 -3.76 3.89
C MET A 101 -4.32 -5.05 4.73
N ILE A 102 -3.16 -5.70 4.84
CA ILE A 102 -2.99 -6.90 5.66
C ILE A 102 -1.99 -6.60 6.77
N LEU A 103 -2.24 -7.12 7.97
CA LEU A 103 -1.25 -7.08 9.05
C LEU A 103 0.04 -7.78 8.61
N ASP A 104 1.18 -7.10 8.78
CA ASP A 104 2.48 -7.70 8.48
C ASP A 104 2.75 -8.91 9.39
N ASN A 105 2.45 -8.75 10.68
CA ASN A 105 2.46 -9.82 11.66
C ASN A 105 1.08 -9.92 12.33
N PRO A 106 0.36 -11.06 12.19
CA PRO A 106 -0.97 -11.21 12.77
C PRO A 106 -0.98 -11.17 14.31
N THR A 107 0.18 -11.32 14.96
CA THR A 107 0.31 -11.27 16.42
C THR A 107 0.66 -9.88 16.96
N VAL A 108 1.11 -8.96 16.09
CA VAL A 108 1.54 -7.61 16.49
C VAL A 108 0.65 -6.57 15.80
N PRO A 109 -0.28 -5.90 16.52
CA PRO A 109 -1.18 -4.94 15.92
C PRO A 109 -0.46 -3.64 15.55
N GLY A 110 -0.91 -3.02 14.46
CA GLY A 110 -0.52 -1.65 14.09
C GLY A 110 0.49 -1.55 12.95
N VAL A 111 1.03 -2.65 12.43
CA VAL A 111 1.88 -2.64 11.23
C VAL A 111 1.16 -3.39 10.10
N TYR A 112 0.97 -2.71 8.98
CA TYR A 112 0.22 -3.23 7.84
C TYR A 112 1.03 -3.09 6.55
N GLN A 113 0.97 -4.10 5.70
CA GLN A 113 1.58 -4.07 4.36
C GLN A 113 0.61 -3.42 3.37
N LEU A 114 1.12 -2.50 2.54
CA LEU A 114 0.40 -1.99 1.36
C LEU A 114 0.19 -3.11 0.35
N MET A 115 -1.04 -3.22 -0.16
CA MET A 115 -1.44 -4.30 -1.06
C MET A 115 -2.08 -3.74 -2.34
N ARG A 116 -1.91 -4.47 -3.44
CA ARG A 116 -2.69 -4.34 -4.66
C ARG A 116 -3.42 -5.65 -4.89
N TRP A 117 -4.75 -5.65 -4.78
CA TRP A 117 -5.57 -6.83 -5.07
C TRP A 117 -6.04 -6.81 -6.52
N TYR A 118 -5.99 -7.96 -7.18
CA TYR A 118 -6.47 -8.16 -8.55
C TYR A 118 -7.79 -8.92 -8.52
N GLY A 119 -8.82 -8.25 -7.98
CA GLY A 119 -10.13 -8.82 -7.74
C GLY A 119 -10.66 -8.44 -6.35
N ASP A 120 -11.54 -9.27 -5.81
CA ASP A 120 -12.15 -9.07 -4.51
C ASP A 120 -11.19 -9.39 -3.36
N SER A 121 -10.84 -8.38 -2.56
CA SER A 121 -9.95 -8.54 -1.40
C SER A 121 -10.54 -9.37 -0.25
N SER A 122 -11.85 -9.66 -0.27
CA SER A 122 -12.49 -10.54 0.71
C SER A 122 -12.28 -12.02 0.40
N ASP A 123 -11.93 -12.36 -0.85
CA ASP A 123 -11.56 -13.71 -1.25
C ASP A 123 -10.10 -14.00 -0.87
N PRO A 124 -9.83 -14.96 0.04
CA PRO A 124 -8.46 -15.29 0.44
C PRO A 124 -7.61 -15.89 -0.68
N SER A 125 -8.24 -16.38 -1.76
CA SER A 125 -7.57 -16.89 -2.97
C SER A 125 -7.28 -15.81 -4.02
N CYS A 126 -7.77 -14.58 -3.80
CA CYS A 126 -7.56 -13.47 -4.71
C CYS A 126 -6.05 -13.19 -4.89
N ILE A 127 -5.65 -13.07 -6.16
CA ILE A 127 -4.29 -12.70 -6.54
C ILE A 127 -4.00 -11.29 -6.06
N ARG A 128 -2.80 -11.09 -5.54
CA ARG A 128 -2.40 -9.81 -4.96
C ARG A 128 -0.92 -9.54 -5.13
N ARG A 129 -0.52 -8.27 -5.09
CA ARG A 129 0.87 -7.82 -5.00
C ARG A 129 1.08 -7.13 -3.65
N ARG A 130 2.20 -7.41 -3.00
CA ARG A 130 2.70 -6.59 -1.90
C ARG A 130 3.39 -5.38 -2.51
N ILE A 131 2.90 -4.19 -2.21
CA ILE A 131 3.50 -2.94 -2.66
C ILE A 131 4.66 -2.65 -1.71
N ARG A 132 5.90 -2.76 -2.17
CA ARG A 132 7.10 -2.50 -1.37
C ARG A 132 7.76 -1.15 -1.64
N LYS A 133 7.53 -0.60 -2.83
CA LYS A 133 8.13 0.64 -3.30
C LYS A 133 7.02 1.65 -3.61
N PRO A 134 6.20 2.08 -2.62
CA PRO A 134 5.24 3.14 -2.86
C PRO A 134 5.96 4.44 -3.25
N VAL A 135 5.31 5.27 -4.05
CA VAL A 135 5.81 6.59 -4.42
C VAL A 135 5.59 7.53 -3.24
N SER A 136 6.67 8.15 -2.78
CA SER A 136 6.64 9.07 -1.63
C SER A 136 5.62 10.19 -1.85
N GLY A 137 4.88 10.54 -0.79
CA GLY A 137 3.86 11.58 -0.82
C GLY A 137 2.52 11.17 -1.45
N THR A 138 2.39 9.96 -2.01
CA THR A 138 1.14 9.51 -2.64
C THR A 138 0.28 8.62 -1.74
N VAL A 139 0.86 8.10 -0.65
CA VAL A 139 0.19 7.17 0.26
C VAL A 139 -0.90 7.88 1.06
N LYS A 140 -2.09 7.28 1.09
CA LYS A 140 -3.23 7.68 1.89
C LYS A 140 -3.77 6.46 2.62
N VAL A 141 -4.10 6.61 3.90
CA VAL A 141 -4.58 5.51 4.75
C VAL A 141 -5.99 5.82 5.24
N GLY A 142 -6.84 4.81 5.26
CA GLY A 142 -8.21 4.85 5.77
C GLY A 142 -8.44 3.76 6.80
N VAL A 143 -9.27 4.04 7.80
CA VAL A 143 -9.72 3.07 8.81
C VAL A 143 -11.22 3.25 9.00
N GLY A 144 -12.00 2.18 8.96
CA GLY A 144 -13.44 2.25 9.26
C GLY A 144 -14.22 3.29 8.44
N GLY A 145 -13.81 3.51 7.18
CA GLY A 145 -14.43 4.50 6.29
C GLY A 145 -14.02 5.96 6.53
N GLN A 146 -13.10 6.23 7.46
CA GLN A 146 -12.53 7.55 7.71
C GLN A 146 -11.09 7.63 7.19
N ILE A 147 -10.72 8.76 6.58
CA ILE A 147 -9.33 9.03 6.22
C ILE A 147 -8.52 9.21 7.51
N LEU A 148 -7.44 8.46 7.64
CA LEU A 148 -6.58 8.53 8.81
C LEU A 148 -5.59 9.70 8.66
N PRO A 149 -5.59 10.66 9.60
CA PRO A 149 -4.64 11.78 9.62
C PRO A 149 -3.18 11.32 9.58
N VAL A 150 -2.33 12.05 8.85
CA VAL A 150 -0.90 11.75 8.68
C VAL A 150 -0.09 11.71 9.98
N ALA A 151 -0.59 12.30 11.06
CA ALA A 151 0.04 12.22 12.39
C ALA A 151 -0.19 10.86 13.08
N GLN A 152 -1.18 10.08 12.64
CA GLN A 152 -1.57 8.81 13.26
C GLN A 152 -0.98 7.59 12.57
N TRP A 153 -0.16 7.78 11.54
CA TRP A 153 0.54 6.71 10.84
C TRP A 153 1.81 7.23 10.17
N SER A 154 2.69 6.31 9.81
CA SER A 154 3.88 6.57 8.99
C SER A 154 4.02 5.46 7.97
N VAL A 155 4.73 5.72 6.87
CA VAL A 155 5.03 4.72 5.83
C VAL A 155 6.51 4.66 5.57
N ASP A 156 7.06 3.45 5.51
CA ASP A 156 8.39 3.21 4.98
C ASP A 156 8.28 2.99 3.47
N ASN A 157 8.78 3.95 2.70
CA ASN A 157 8.72 3.90 1.23
C ASN A 157 9.64 2.85 0.61
N THR A 158 10.50 2.19 1.39
CA THR A 158 11.43 1.15 0.93
C THR A 158 10.87 -0.27 1.11
N THR A 159 9.95 -0.46 2.06
CA THR A 159 9.31 -1.75 2.38
C THR A 159 7.80 -1.76 2.12
N GLY A 160 7.17 -0.57 2.03
CA GLY A 160 5.73 -0.40 1.89
C GLY A 160 4.92 -0.76 3.14
N LEU A 161 5.59 -0.77 4.30
CA LEU A 161 4.95 -0.97 5.59
C LEU A 161 4.38 0.35 6.11
N VAL A 162 3.09 0.33 6.46
CA VAL A 162 2.42 1.40 7.18
C VAL A 162 2.39 1.05 8.66
N THR A 163 2.97 1.91 9.49
CA THR A 163 2.96 1.78 10.94
C THR A 163 2.01 2.80 11.55
N LEU A 164 0.97 2.32 12.21
CA LEU A 164 0.04 3.15 12.98
C LEU A 164 0.71 3.62 14.28
N ALA A 165 0.44 4.87 14.63
CA ALA A 165 0.88 5.45 15.89
C ALA A 165 0.40 4.63 17.10
N ALA A 166 1.00 4.87 18.25
CA ALA A 166 0.58 4.25 19.51
C ALA A 166 -0.91 4.50 19.76
N ASN A 167 -1.62 3.48 20.27
CA ASN A 167 -3.04 3.62 20.56
C ASN A 167 -3.25 4.63 21.69
N LYS A 168 -3.94 5.74 21.40
CA LYS A 168 -4.49 6.61 22.43
C LYS A 168 -5.86 6.03 22.79
N ALA A 169 -5.95 5.40 23.96
CA ALA A 169 -7.15 4.75 24.42
C ALA A 169 -7.62 5.35 25.74
N ARG A 170 -8.93 5.58 25.89
CA ARG A 170 -9.55 6.10 27.11
C ARG A 170 -10.93 5.52 27.36
N THR A 171 -11.24 5.29 28.63
CA THR A 171 -12.59 4.91 29.08
C THR A 171 -13.52 6.13 29.03
N ILE A 172 -14.75 5.91 28.59
CA ILE A 172 -15.81 6.91 28.54
C ILE A 172 -16.55 6.94 29.88
N THR A 173 -16.84 8.12 30.40
CA THR A 173 -17.66 8.30 31.60
C THR A 173 -18.97 9.02 31.32
N ALA A 174 -19.07 9.78 30.23
CA ALA A 174 -20.31 10.42 29.79
C ALA A 174 -20.26 10.76 28.29
N ILE A 175 -21.42 10.78 27.63
CA ILE A 175 -21.59 11.23 26.24
C ILE A 175 -22.80 12.16 26.17
N SER A 176 -22.62 13.36 25.61
CA SER A 176 -23.72 14.30 25.38
C SER A 176 -24.56 13.90 24.16
N LYS A 177 -25.86 14.22 24.17
CA LYS A 177 -26.71 14.21 22.97
C LYS A 177 -26.67 15.57 22.28
N ALA A 178 -25.91 15.67 21.19
CA ALA A 178 -25.67 16.92 20.49
C ALA A 178 -25.34 16.68 19.00
N SER A 179 -25.40 17.73 18.19
CA SER A 179 -25.00 17.70 16.77
C SER A 179 -23.51 17.37 16.58
N SER A 180 -22.70 17.62 17.60
CA SER A 180 -21.34 17.07 17.76
C SER A 180 -21.22 16.53 19.18
N ALA A 181 -21.10 15.21 19.30
CA ALA A 181 -21.04 14.57 20.61
C ALA A 181 -19.78 15.00 21.39
N VAL A 182 -19.98 15.44 22.62
CA VAL A 182 -18.92 15.66 23.61
C VAL A 182 -18.81 14.41 24.47
N ILE A 183 -17.63 13.80 24.46
CA ILE A 183 -17.31 12.58 25.19
C ILE A 183 -16.37 12.94 26.36
N THR A 184 -16.75 12.56 27.57
CA THR A 184 -15.91 12.72 28.76
C THR A 184 -15.02 11.49 28.92
N VAL A 185 -13.71 11.70 28.93
CA VAL A 185 -12.69 10.64 28.93
C VAL A 185 -11.59 10.84 29.98
N GLY A 186 -11.72 11.87 30.82
CA GLY A 186 -10.70 12.29 31.81
C GLY A 186 -9.46 12.91 31.15
N SER A 187 -8.41 13.19 31.93
CA SER A 187 -7.16 13.81 31.44
C SER A 187 -6.49 13.04 30.31
N HIS A 188 -6.42 13.54 29.08
CA HIS A 188 -6.02 12.78 27.89
C HIS A 188 -4.90 13.42 27.06
N SER A 189 -4.37 12.68 26.08
CA SER A 189 -3.38 13.15 25.08
C SER A 189 -3.94 13.26 23.66
N PHE A 190 -5.26 13.21 23.50
CA PHE A 190 -5.91 13.45 22.21
C PHE A 190 -5.63 14.86 21.71
N THR A 191 -5.49 14.99 20.41
CA THR A 191 -5.30 16.26 19.70
C THR A 191 -6.45 16.48 18.73
N ILE A 192 -6.78 17.74 18.45
CA ILE A 192 -7.73 18.07 17.38
C ILE A 192 -7.21 17.45 16.07
N GLY A 193 -8.12 16.81 15.35
CA GLY A 193 -7.83 16.06 14.14
C GLY A 193 -7.54 14.58 14.36
N ASP A 194 -7.37 14.08 15.60
CA ASP A 194 -7.25 12.63 15.82
C ASP A 194 -8.50 11.90 15.33
N SER A 195 -8.32 10.83 14.53
CA SER A 195 -9.39 9.88 14.25
C SER A 195 -9.55 8.92 15.42
N VAL A 196 -10.77 8.77 15.92
CA VAL A 196 -11.10 7.90 17.04
C VAL A 196 -12.34 7.06 16.75
N VAL A 197 -12.34 5.82 17.22
CA VAL A 197 -13.50 4.93 17.22
C VAL A 197 -14.05 4.77 18.63
N ILE A 198 -15.37 4.71 18.75
CA ILE A 198 -16.07 4.46 20.01
C ILE A 198 -16.57 3.01 20.03
N THR A 199 -16.39 2.33 21.16
CA THR A 199 -16.80 0.93 21.35
C THR A 199 -17.33 0.69 22.75
N GLY A 200 -18.17 -0.33 22.96
CA GLY A 200 -18.57 -0.81 24.29
C GLY A 200 -19.49 0.11 25.10
N VAL A 201 -20.13 1.10 24.47
CA VAL A 201 -21.08 2.02 25.12
C VAL A 201 -22.41 1.33 25.36
N VAL A 202 -22.96 1.48 26.57
CA VAL A 202 -24.29 1.01 26.97
C VAL A 202 -25.26 2.20 27.05
N GLY A 203 -26.51 1.98 26.65
CA GLY A 203 -27.51 3.04 26.50
C GLY A 203 -27.46 3.67 25.10
N MET A 204 -26.41 4.46 24.83
CA MET A 204 -26.17 5.08 23.52
C MET A 204 -25.47 4.11 22.55
N THR A 205 -26.08 2.97 22.26
CA THR A 205 -25.42 1.87 21.52
C THR A 205 -25.16 2.19 20.04
N GLN A 206 -25.90 3.13 19.45
CA GLN A 206 -25.77 3.55 18.05
C GLN A 206 -24.40 4.17 17.73
N ILE A 207 -23.69 4.66 18.75
CA ILE A 207 -22.36 5.24 18.59
C ILE A 207 -21.24 4.19 18.46
N ASN A 208 -21.52 2.93 18.85
CA ASN A 208 -20.53 1.88 18.83
C ASN A 208 -20.14 1.52 17.39
N GLY A 209 -18.84 1.42 17.14
CA GLY A 209 -18.27 1.15 15.82
C GLY A 209 -18.16 2.39 14.93
N LEU A 210 -18.70 3.54 15.34
CA LEU A 210 -18.52 4.79 14.60
C LEU A 210 -17.12 5.34 14.84
N ARG A 211 -16.44 5.69 13.75
CA ARG A 211 -15.18 6.41 13.75
C ARG A 211 -15.39 7.83 13.26
N ALA A 212 -14.79 8.79 13.96
CA ALA A 212 -14.88 10.21 13.62
C ALA A 212 -13.63 10.98 14.03
N LEU A 213 -13.48 12.19 13.49
CA LEU A 213 -12.42 13.11 13.88
C LEU A 213 -12.78 13.85 15.17
N VAL A 214 -11.77 14.06 16.01
CA VAL A 214 -11.83 14.99 17.15
C VAL A 214 -11.81 16.42 16.63
N THR A 215 -12.88 17.18 16.85
CA THR A 215 -13.02 18.57 16.40
C THR A 215 -12.74 19.60 17.50
N GLY A 216 -12.74 19.17 18.77
CA GLY A 216 -12.44 20.02 19.91
C GLY A 216 -11.94 19.21 21.09
N ILE A 217 -11.19 19.86 21.99
CA ILE A 217 -10.64 19.24 23.19
C ILE A 217 -10.75 20.19 24.39
N SER A 218 -10.89 19.62 25.58
CA SER A 218 -10.68 20.29 26.86
C SER A 218 -9.70 19.48 27.71
N GLY A 219 -9.57 19.78 29.00
CA GLY A 219 -8.75 18.98 29.91
C GLY A 219 -9.29 17.57 30.17
N THR A 220 -10.60 17.33 30.01
CA THR A 220 -11.24 16.04 30.34
C THR A 220 -12.22 15.53 29.28
N THR A 221 -12.48 16.31 28.23
CA THR A 221 -13.45 15.99 27.19
C THR A 221 -12.88 16.15 25.81
N ILE A 222 -13.39 15.34 24.89
CA ILE A 222 -13.17 15.49 23.44
C ILE A 222 -14.52 15.70 22.77
N THR A 223 -14.57 16.57 21.76
CA THR A 223 -15.72 16.73 20.88
C THR A 223 -15.43 15.99 19.59
N VAL A 224 -16.35 15.13 19.15
CA VAL A 224 -16.21 14.35 17.92
C VAL A 224 -17.24 14.77 16.87
N ALA A 225 -16.88 14.62 15.59
CA ALA A 225 -17.74 14.89 14.45
C ALA A 225 -18.83 13.81 14.27
N ILE A 226 -19.62 13.54 15.32
CA ILE A 226 -20.75 12.61 15.32
C ILE A 226 -22.00 13.34 15.78
N ASN A 227 -23.04 13.31 14.96
CA ASN A 227 -24.36 13.80 15.35
C ASN A 227 -25.09 12.72 16.15
N SER A 228 -25.28 12.98 17.43
CA SER A 228 -25.90 12.06 18.41
C SER A 228 -27.28 12.53 18.87
N THR A 229 -27.87 13.56 18.26
CA THR A 229 -29.18 14.10 18.69
C THR A 229 -30.29 13.06 18.66
N GLY A 230 -30.24 12.14 17.68
CA GLY A 230 -31.20 11.05 17.51
C GLY A 230 -30.85 9.76 18.27
N PHE A 231 -29.78 9.73 19.06
CA PHE A 231 -29.36 8.51 19.78
C PHE A 231 -30.09 8.39 21.13
N SER A 232 -30.08 7.17 21.68
CA SER A 232 -30.54 6.93 23.05
C SER A 232 -29.58 7.53 24.08
N ASP A 233 -30.06 7.70 25.31
CA ASP A 233 -29.26 8.29 26.37
C ASP A 233 -28.12 7.37 26.76
N TYR A 234 -26.95 7.96 27.03
CA TYR A 234 -25.81 7.24 27.57
C TYR A 234 -26.15 6.74 28.98
N VAL A 235 -25.84 5.46 29.25
CA VAL A 235 -26.03 4.85 30.57
C VAL A 235 -24.68 4.61 31.23
N SER A 236 -23.78 3.87 30.59
CA SER A 236 -22.47 3.55 31.14
C SER A 236 -21.51 2.98 30.09
N GLY A 237 -20.26 2.76 30.51
CA GLY A 237 -19.27 2.01 29.76
C GLY A 237 -18.71 2.74 28.55
N GLY A 238 -17.95 1.99 27.77
CA GLY A 238 -17.38 2.44 26.51
C GLY A 238 -15.93 2.91 26.59
N ALA A 239 -15.28 2.86 25.44
CA ALA A 239 -13.91 3.27 25.25
C ALA A 239 -13.74 3.98 23.89
N VAL A 240 -12.85 4.96 23.89
CA VAL A 240 -12.36 5.65 22.70
C VAL A 240 -10.97 5.10 22.37
N ASN A 241 -10.72 4.74 21.11
CA ASN A 241 -9.42 4.26 20.63
C ASN A 241 -9.01 4.98 19.34
N THR A 242 -7.73 5.29 19.16
CA THR A 242 -7.23 5.77 17.85
C THR A 242 -6.93 4.62 16.90
N ARG A 243 -6.41 3.49 17.41
CA ARG A 243 -6.13 2.30 16.59
C ARG A 243 -7.40 1.61 16.10
N PRO A 244 -7.36 0.95 14.93
CA PRO A 244 -8.42 0.08 14.47
C PRO A 244 -8.82 -0.95 15.53
N GLN A 245 -10.11 -1.14 15.73
CA GLN A 245 -10.66 -2.20 16.56
C GLN A 245 -11.10 -3.39 15.70
N THR A 246 -11.38 -4.52 16.34
CA THR A 246 -11.87 -5.72 15.65
C THR A 246 -13.09 -5.39 14.79
N GLY A 247 -13.04 -5.77 13.53
CA GLY A 247 -14.10 -5.51 12.54
C GLY A 247 -13.91 -4.22 11.72
N GLU A 248 -12.98 -3.33 12.09
CA GLU A 248 -12.65 -2.19 11.24
C GLU A 248 -11.70 -2.59 10.11
N ALA A 249 -12.12 -2.32 8.88
CA ALA A 249 -11.25 -2.46 7.72
C ALA A 249 -10.17 -1.36 7.74
N VAL A 250 -8.92 -1.77 7.54
CA VAL A 250 -7.79 -0.87 7.28
C VAL A 250 -7.49 -0.91 5.80
N THR A 251 -7.58 0.25 5.16
CA THR A 251 -7.40 0.41 3.71
C THR A 251 -6.35 1.48 3.43
N ALA A 252 -5.78 1.42 2.24
CA ALA A 252 -4.87 2.45 1.77
C ALA A 252 -4.90 2.54 0.25
N GLY A 253 -4.38 3.66 -0.25
CA GLY A 253 -4.06 3.83 -1.65
C GLY A 253 -2.76 4.59 -1.84
N CYS A 254 -2.05 4.28 -2.91
CA CYS A 254 -0.81 4.93 -3.32
C CYS A 254 -0.53 4.70 -4.81
N GLN A 255 0.34 5.53 -5.38
CA GLN A 255 1.09 5.13 -6.55
C GLN A 255 2.27 4.26 -6.11
N PHE A 256 2.73 3.36 -6.96
CA PHE A 256 3.83 2.45 -6.63
C PHE A 256 4.71 2.14 -7.83
N ASP A 257 5.98 1.87 -7.51
CA ASP A 257 6.94 1.29 -8.42
C ASP A 257 7.04 -0.22 -8.18
N ILE A 258 7.33 -0.97 -9.23
CA ILE A 258 7.68 -2.37 -9.16
C ILE A 258 9.20 -2.48 -9.00
N PRO A 259 9.68 -3.17 -7.95
CA PRO A 259 11.10 -3.48 -7.81
C PRO A 259 11.53 -4.49 -8.89
N MET A 260 12.42 -4.10 -9.79
CA MET A 260 12.89 -4.96 -10.88
C MET A 260 14.41 -5.00 -10.95
N ARG A 261 14.97 -6.03 -11.58
CA ARG A 261 16.39 -6.11 -11.98
C ARG A 261 16.54 -6.53 -13.43
N PHE A 262 17.71 -6.27 -13.99
CA PHE A 262 18.13 -6.85 -15.26
C PHE A 262 18.20 -8.39 -15.16
N THR A 263 17.78 -9.09 -16.21
CA THR A 263 17.85 -10.55 -16.29
C THR A 263 19.16 -11.07 -16.89
N ALA A 264 19.82 -10.25 -17.69
CA ALA A 264 21.07 -10.53 -18.37
C ALA A 264 22.01 -9.31 -18.29
N ASP A 265 23.29 -9.55 -18.51
CA ASP A 265 24.28 -8.49 -18.64
C ASP A 265 24.05 -7.70 -19.92
N LEU A 266 24.38 -6.40 -19.88
CA LEU A 266 24.27 -5.53 -21.05
C LEU A 266 25.31 -5.95 -22.10
N SER A 267 24.84 -6.45 -23.23
CA SER A 267 25.68 -6.74 -24.39
C SER A 267 25.09 -6.09 -25.64
N SER A 268 25.87 -5.24 -26.32
CA SER A 268 25.44 -4.58 -27.56
C SER A 268 26.59 -4.54 -28.57
N ARG A 269 26.25 -4.33 -29.85
CA ARG A 269 27.22 -4.11 -30.93
C ARG A 269 27.01 -2.70 -31.50
N PHE A 270 28.08 -2.00 -31.80
CA PHE A 270 27.98 -0.74 -32.55
C PHE A 270 27.66 -1.07 -34.01
N SER A 271 26.56 -0.55 -34.56
CA SER A 271 26.29 -0.63 -36.00
C SER A 271 26.99 0.49 -36.77
N ASN A 272 27.21 1.64 -36.13
CA ASN A 272 28.11 2.70 -36.56
C ASN A 272 28.59 3.52 -35.34
N TRP A 273 29.34 4.60 -35.55
CA TRP A 273 29.93 5.42 -34.48
C TRP A 273 28.88 6.09 -33.55
N ASP A 274 27.67 6.32 -34.07
CA ASP A 274 26.59 7.03 -33.37
C ASP A 274 25.34 6.15 -33.10
N THR A 275 25.34 4.91 -33.58
CA THR A 275 24.21 3.98 -33.50
C THR A 275 24.67 2.65 -32.92
N ILE A 276 24.03 2.26 -31.82
CA ILE A 276 24.19 0.96 -31.21
C ILE A 276 23.07 0.06 -31.73
N ASP A 277 23.43 -1.07 -32.32
CA ASP A 277 22.50 -2.18 -32.54
C ASP A 277 22.41 -2.94 -31.22
N ALA A 278 21.59 -2.41 -30.33
CA ALA A 278 21.27 -3.03 -29.06
C ALA A 278 19.96 -3.76 -29.24
N GLY A 279 20.02 -5.09 -29.10
CA GLY A 279 18.82 -5.91 -28.91
C GLY A 279 18.10 -5.54 -27.61
N SER A 280 17.00 -6.19 -27.30
CA SER A 280 16.23 -5.88 -26.09
C SER A 280 16.90 -6.36 -24.80
N ILE A 281 16.55 -5.75 -23.67
CA ILE A 281 16.90 -6.22 -22.33
C ILE A 281 15.66 -6.46 -21.51
N ASP A 282 15.55 -7.65 -20.93
CA ASP A 282 14.45 -7.97 -20.04
C ASP A 282 14.72 -7.55 -18.59
N LEU A 283 13.65 -7.11 -17.95
CA LEU A 283 13.53 -6.80 -16.55
C LEU A 283 12.61 -7.80 -15.88
N LEU A 284 12.94 -8.15 -14.64
CA LEU A 284 12.19 -9.12 -13.87
C LEU A 284 11.92 -8.60 -12.46
N GLU A 285 10.66 -8.67 -12.02
CA GLU A 285 10.25 -8.26 -10.68
C GLU A 285 10.94 -9.11 -9.59
N ILE A 286 11.36 -8.42 -8.52
CA ILE A 286 11.88 -9.00 -7.28
C ILE A 286 10.79 -8.92 -6.23
N LEU A 287 10.30 -10.05 -5.73
CA LEU A 287 9.20 -10.05 -4.75
C LEU A 287 9.62 -9.56 -3.35
N ASN A 288 10.90 -9.75 -2.98
CA ASN A 288 11.50 -9.35 -1.71
C ASN A 288 12.83 -8.62 -1.96
N PRO A 289 12.78 -7.38 -2.50
CA PRO A 289 13.93 -6.51 -2.71
C PRO A 289 14.45 -5.88 -1.41
#